data_AF-A0A7C6UM94-F1
#
_entry.id   AF-A0A7C6UM94-F1
#
_cell.length_a   1.000
_cell.length_b   1.000
_cell.length_c   1.000
_cell.angle_alpha   90.00
_cell.angle_beta   90.00
_cell.angle_gamma   90.00
#
_symmetry.space_group_name_H-M   'P 1'
#
loop_
_entity.id
_entity.type
_entity.pdbx_description
1 polymer ?
#
loop_
_entity_poly.entity_id
_entity_poly.type
_entity_poly.pdbx_seq_one_letter_code
_entity_poly.pdbx_strand_id
1 'polypeptide(L)'
;MLRYMNIALKYIKEYRKRSIGMVLSIALSVFLVVTIGSLAESTRILQVNDVKKNSGLHHVRYDEVNIEQVKKIKEYKNVEKVANTFYYDGWNHKRGLTVNVLGAEKNILYMESNEIKEGRFPTKPNEIAMEEWVLDRLRIPCKLNQTIKMSFAESGEKEFKLVGIIENNLDKKRTGRLETYIAFNDENLAGREDHIYSFVEFKEGLNCRQEAKKLGKQLGIKDEKRIVLHRDLLAAMGELEAIDWDLVKKSLLLMVVGGMVIYSMYNISVLKRAQEYGMM
;
A
#
# COMPACT_ATOMS: atom_id res chain seq x y z
N MET A 1 -23.73 49.23 -11.06
CA MET A 1 -22.60 48.32 -10.74
C MET A 1 -21.24 48.96 -11.01
N LEU A 2 -20.95 49.41 -12.23
CA LEU A 2 -19.66 50.07 -12.61
C LEU A 2 -19.30 51.31 -11.75
N ARG A 3 -20.29 52.14 -11.39
CA ARG A 3 -20.09 53.33 -10.55
C ARG A 3 -19.58 52.97 -9.14
N TYR A 4 -20.07 51.87 -8.56
CA TYR A 4 -19.63 51.37 -7.24
C TYR A 4 -18.24 50.75 -7.30
N MET A 5 -17.90 50.03 -8.37
CA MET A 5 -16.55 49.51 -8.62
C MET A 5 -15.52 50.64 -8.75
N ASN A 6 -15.85 51.73 -9.47
CA ASN A 6 -14.95 52.87 -9.62
C ASN A 6 -14.68 53.60 -8.30
N ILE A 7 -15.69 53.68 -7.42
CA ILE A 7 -15.51 54.22 -6.07
C ILE A 7 -14.61 53.28 -5.25
N ALA A 8 -14.86 51.97 -5.27
CA ALA A 8 -14.04 50.99 -4.56
C ALA A 8 -12.56 51.03 -5.01
N LEU A 9 -12.30 51.13 -6.31
CA LEU A 9 -10.95 51.26 -6.87
C LEU A 9 -10.23 52.55 -6.43
N LYS A 10 -10.95 53.68 -6.39
CA LYS A 10 -10.42 54.94 -5.84
C LYS A 10 -10.01 54.78 -4.37
N TYR A 11 -10.85 54.14 -3.56
CA TYR A 11 -10.55 53.88 -2.15
C TYR A 11 -9.34 52.97 -1.94
N ILE A 12 -9.21 51.89 -2.73
CA ILE A 12 -8.02 51.02 -2.69
C ILE A 12 -6.75 51.81 -3.01
N LYS A 13 -6.83 52.71 -3.98
CA LYS A 13 -5.71 53.55 -4.44
C LYS A 13 -5.33 54.66 -3.46
N GLU A 14 -6.28 55.13 -2.65
CA GLU A 14 -6.08 56.13 -1.59
C GLU A 14 -5.42 55.49 -0.36
N TYR A 15 -5.95 54.36 0.12
CA TYR A 15 -5.45 53.66 1.31
C TYR A 15 -4.52 52.48 0.97
N ARG A 16 -3.47 52.72 0.18
CA ARG A 16 -2.62 51.65 -0.39
C ARG A 16 -1.99 50.71 0.64
N LYS A 17 -1.35 51.24 1.68
CA LYS A 17 -0.70 50.43 2.74
C LYS A 17 -1.68 49.49 3.44
N ARG A 18 -2.91 49.97 3.65
CA ARG A 18 -3.99 49.22 4.32
C ARG A 18 -4.58 48.15 3.40
N SER A 19 -4.78 48.49 2.14
CA SER A 19 -5.29 47.56 1.13
C SER A 19 -4.30 46.42 0.88
N ILE A 20 -2.99 46.72 0.84
CA ILE A 20 -1.94 45.69 0.75
C ILE A 20 -1.98 44.76 1.97
N GLY A 21 -2.10 45.30 3.18
CA GLY A 21 -2.22 44.48 4.39
C GLY A 21 -3.41 43.51 4.33
N MET A 22 -4.59 43.97 3.90
CA MET A 22 -5.76 43.10 3.72
C MET A 22 -5.56 42.03 2.65
N VAL A 23 -5.00 42.40 1.49
CA VAL A 23 -4.72 41.44 0.41
C VAL A 23 -3.72 40.39 0.88
N LEU A 24 -2.66 40.79 1.60
CA LEU A 24 -1.68 39.86 2.16
C LEU A 24 -2.30 38.93 3.19
N SER A 25 -3.17 39.42 4.07
CA SER A 25 -3.87 38.56 5.04
C SER A 25 -4.78 37.54 4.37
N ILE A 26 -5.53 37.93 3.34
CA ILE A 26 -6.38 37.02 2.56
C ILE A 26 -5.52 36.00 1.82
N ALA A 27 -4.48 36.48 1.11
CA ALA A 27 -3.57 35.62 0.36
C ALA A 27 -2.88 34.60 1.28
N LEU A 28 -2.41 35.03 2.45
CA LEU A 28 -1.78 34.16 3.44
C LEU A 28 -2.77 33.12 3.99
N SER A 29 -4.02 33.51 4.24
CA SER A 29 -5.06 32.58 4.74
C SER A 29 -5.38 31.50 3.71
N VAL A 30 -5.59 31.89 2.45
CA VAL A 30 -5.83 30.94 1.35
C VAL A 30 -4.61 30.05 1.14
N PHE A 31 -3.41 30.62 1.16
CA PHE A 31 -2.16 29.87 1.05
C PHE A 31 -2.07 28.79 2.12
N LEU A 32 -2.30 29.13 3.40
CA LEU A 32 -2.24 28.15 4.50
C LEU A 32 -3.25 27.00 4.32
N VAL A 33 -4.49 27.30 3.94
CA VAL A 33 -5.53 26.28 3.71
C VAL A 33 -5.11 25.33 2.59
N VAL A 34 -4.66 25.88 1.46
CA VAL A 34 -4.19 25.08 0.31
C VAL A 34 -2.97 24.25 0.69
N THR A 35 -1.99 24.85 1.38
CA THR A 35 -0.77 24.14 1.81
C THR A 35 -1.08 22.99 2.74
N ILE A 36 -1.96 23.18 3.74
CA ILE A 36 -2.34 22.11 4.67
C ILE A 36 -3.07 20.98 3.93
N GLY A 37 -4.01 21.31 3.04
CA GLY A 37 -4.72 20.31 2.24
C GLY A 37 -3.78 19.51 1.34
N SER A 38 -2.88 20.19 0.62
CA SER A 38 -1.90 19.55 -0.25
C SER A 38 -0.91 18.67 0.53
N LEU A 39 -0.47 19.11 1.71
CA LEU A 39 0.40 18.32 2.58
C LEU A 39 -0.32 17.06 3.08
N ALA A 40 -1.58 17.17 3.49
CA ALA A 40 -2.36 16.02 3.94
C ALA A 40 -2.48 14.95 2.85
N GLU A 41 -2.81 15.33 1.62
CA GLU A 41 -2.88 14.37 0.51
C GLU A 41 -1.51 13.81 0.15
N SER A 42 -0.46 14.64 0.18
CA SER A 42 0.91 14.18 -0.06
C SER A 42 1.33 13.14 0.98
N THR A 43 1.03 13.37 2.26
CA THR A 43 1.31 12.40 3.34
C THR A 43 0.53 11.11 3.12
N ARG A 44 -0.74 11.16 2.71
CA ARG A 44 -1.54 9.96 2.42
C ARG A 44 -0.92 9.14 1.28
N ILE A 45 -0.55 9.79 0.17
CA ILE A 45 0.11 9.13 -0.97
C ILE A 45 1.44 8.49 -0.53
N LEU A 46 2.24 9.22 0.26
CA LEU A 46 3.50 8.69 0.79
C LEU A 46 3.28 7.48 1.70
N GLN A 47 2.29 7.51 2.58
CA GLN A 47 1.94 6.37 3.44
C GLN A 47 1.52 5.15 2.61
N VAL A 48 0.64 5.32 1.63
CA VAL A 48 0.24 4.21 0.73
C VAL A 48 1.45 3.63 0.01
N ASN A 49 2.32 4.47 -0.54
CA ASN A 49 3.52 4.02 -1.26
C ASN A 49 4.53 3.34 -0.34
N ASP A 50 4.70 3.82 0.89
CA ASP A 50 5.60 3.21 1.88
C ASP A 50 5.10 1.81 2.28
N VAL A 51 3.80 1.67 2.56
CA VAL A 51 3.19 0.36 2.87
C VAL A 51 3.31 -0.59 1.68
N LYS A 52 3.03 -0.12 0.45
CA LYS A 52 3.22 -0.93 -0.76
C LYS A 52 4.66 -1.44 -0.86
N LYS A 53 5.64 -0.56 -0.66
CA LYS A 53 7.06 -0.89 -0.75
C LYS A 53 7.53 -1.88 0.32
N ASN A 54 7.06 -1.74 1.56
CA ASN A 54 7.57 -2.52 2.68
C ASN A 54 6.77 -3.81 2.90
N SER A 55 5.44 -3.74 2.78
CA SER A 55 4.52 -4.82 3.16
C SER A 55 3.81 -5.50 1.97
N GLY A 56 4.02 -4.99 0.75
CA GLY A 56 3.52 -5.58 -0.50
C GLY A 56 2.29 -4.89 -1.09
N LEU A 57 1.96 -5.25 -2.32
CA LEU A 57 0.92 -4.57 -3.14
C LEU A 57 -0.45 -5.24 -3.11
N HIS A 58 -0.55 -6.46 -2.58
CA HIS A 58 -1.81 -7.18 -2.53
C HIS A 58 -2.82 -6.49 -1.60
N HIS A 59 -4.08 -6.40 -2.03
CA HIS A 59 -5.17 -5.86 -1.21
C HIS A 59 -5.79 -6.95 -0.32
N VAL A 60 -5.82 -8.18 -0.81
CA VAL A 60 -6.38 -9.35 -0.11
C VAL A 60 -5.59 -10.60 -0.45
N ARG A 61 -5.51 -11.51 0.50
CA ARG A 61 -5.07 -12.89 0.32
C ARG A 61 -6.22 -13.84 0.62
N TYR A 62 -6.47 -14.79 -0.28
CA TYR A 62 -7.40 -15.88 -0.05
C TYR A 62 -6.63 -17.13 0.33
N ASP A 63 -6.97 -17.71 1.48
CA ASP A 63 -6.27 -18.86 2.04
C ASP A 63 -7.00 -20.16 1.68
N GLU A 64 -6.23 -21.24 1.52
CA GLU A 64 -6.70 -22.62 1.23
C GLU A 64 -7.59 -22.74 -0.02
N VAL A 65 -7.36 -21.92 -1.04
CA VAL A 65 -8.13 -21.99 -2.28
C VAL A 65 -7.64 -23.15 -3.15
N ASN A 66 -8.55 -23.68 -3.97
CA ASN A 66 -8.22 -24.73 -4.93
C ASN A 66 -7.91 -24.18 -6.33
N ILE A 67 -7.37 -25.03 -7.20
CA ILE A 67 -6.99 -24.65 -8.58
C ILE A 67 -8.16 -24.02 -9.36
N GLU A 68 -9.38 -24.55 -9.21
CA GLU A 68 -10.57 -24.01 -9.90
C GLU A 68 -10.96 -22.62 -9.37
N GLN A 69 -10.82 -22.38 -8.06
CA GLN A 69 -10.99 -21.06 -7.46
C GLN A 69 -9.89 -20.10 -7.92
N VAL A 70 -8.63 -20.55 -8.01
CA VAL A 70 -7.52 -19.74 -8.55
C VAL A 70 -7.80 -19.28 -9.98
N LYS A 71 -8.34 -20.16 -10.85
CA LYS A 71 -8.75 -19.78 -12.20
C LYS A 71 -9.83 -18.69 -12.17
N LYS A 72 -10.87 -18.87 -11.35
CA LYS A 72 -11.93 -17.86 -11.17
C LYS A 72 -11.42 -16.52 -10.66
N ILE A 73 -10.42 -16.51 -9.77
CA ILE A 73 -9.76 -15.29 -9.29
C ILE A 73 -9.08 -14.57 -10.45
N LYS A 74 -8.31 -15.31 -11.26
CA LYS A 74 -7.59 -14.75 -12.43
C LYS A 74 -8.52 -14.17 -13.49
N GLU A 75 -9.72 -14.75 -13.65
CA GLU A 75 -10.73 -14.29 -14.62
C GLU A 75 -11.64 -13.18 -14.08
N TYR A 76 -11.56 -12.83 -12.79
CA TYR A 76 -12.44 -11.83 -12.20
C TYR A 76 -12.12 -10.43 -12.75
N LYS A 77 -13.11 -9.80 -13.40
CA LYS A 77 -12.96 -8.53 -14.15
C LYS A 77 -12.24 -7.41 -13.40
N ASN A 78 -12.43 -7.33 -12.08
CA ASN A 78 -11.91 -6.25 -11.25
C ASN A 78 -10.54 -6.55 -10.63
N VAL A 79 -10.01 -7.76 -10.83
CA VAL A 79 -8.61 -8.09 -10.50
C VAL A 79 -7.70 -7.46 -11.54
N GLU A 80 -6.61 -6.86 -11.06
CA GLU A 80 -5.52 -6.33 -11.88
C GLU A 80 -4.38 -7.35 -11.95
N LYS A 81 -3.94 -7.86 -10.80
CA LYS A 81 -2.86 -8.85 -10.71
C LYS A 81 -3.16 -9.91 -9.65
N VAL A 82 -2.60 -11.10 -9.90
CA VAL A 82 -2.66 -12.25 -8.99
C VAL A 82 -1.28 -12.86 -8.88
N ALA A 83 -0.95 -13.33 -7.68
CA ALA A 83 0.15 -14.27 -7.46
C ALA A 83 -0.33 -15.40 -6.55
N ASN A 84 0.02 -16.63 -6.90
CA ASN A 84 -0.32 -17.81 -6.12
C ASN A 84 0.93 -18.40 -5.48
N THR A 85 0.77 -18.90 -4.26
CA THR A 85 1.81 -19.62 -3.54
C THR A 85 1.18 -20.74 -2.72
N PHE A 86 1.95 -21.75 -2.36
CA PHE A 86 1.55 -22.81 -1.45
C PHE A 86 2.73 -23.24 -0.59
N TYR A 87 2.42 -23.77 0.59
CA TYR A 87 3.46 -24.33 1.45
C TYR A 87 3.87 -25.71 0.95
N TYR A 88 5.14 -25.90 0.62
CA TYR A 88 5.66 -27.17 0.15
C TYR A 88 6.03 -28.08 1.32
N ASP A 89 7.01 -27.66 2.12
CA ASP A 89 7.58 -28.41 3.25
C ASP A 89 8.53 -27.50 4.07
N GLY A 90 8.98 -27.96 5.23
CA GLY A 90 10.01 -27.32 6.03
C GLY A 90 11.38 -27.94 5.74
N TRP A 91 12.34 -27.13 5.30
CA TRP A 91 13.73 -27.58 5.17
C TRP A 91 14.45 -27.44 6.51
N ASN A 92 14.76 -28.58 7.13
CA ASN A 92 15.58 -28.65 8.32
C ASN A 92 17.06 -28.58 7.94
N HIS A 93 17.65 -27.42 8.14
CA HIS A 93 19.06 -27.21 7.89
C HIS A 93 19.90 -27.75 9.06
N LYS A 94 21.09 -28.27 8.77
CA LYS A 94 22.02 -28.91 9.75
C LYS A 94 22.41 -28.03 10.93
N ARG A 95 22.15 -26.72 10.86
CA ARG A 95 22.45 -25.74 11.90
C ARG A 95 21.27 -25.49 12.86
N GLY A 96 20.26 -26.35 12.84
CA GLY A 96 19.05 -26.22 13.68
C GLY A 96 18.13 -25.09 13.21
N LEU A 97 18.20 -24.70 11.95
CA LEU A 97 17.33 -23.69 11.34
C LEU A 97 16.32 -24.38 10.44
N THR A 98 15.04 -24.03 10.58
CA THR A 98 13.98 -24.48 9.67
C THR A 98 13.65 -23.37 8.69
N VAL A 99 13.71 -23.69 7.40
CA VAL A 99 13.42 -22.78 6.29
C VAL A 99 12.11 -23.20 5.64
N ASN A 100 11.15 -22.29 5.56
CA ASN A 100 9.87 -22.56 4.89
C ASN A 100 10.07 -22.58 3.39
N VAL A 101 9.70 -23.69 2.75
CA VAL A 101 9.78 -23.84 1.31
C VAL A 101 8.40 -23.59 0.72
N LEU A 102 8.32 -22.58 -0.14
CA LEU A 102 7.08 -22.13 -0.75
C LEU A 102 7.15 -22.37 -2.25
N GLY A 103 6.15 -23.02 -2.82
CA GLY A 103 5.98 -23.06 -4.27
C GLY A 103 5.22 -21.83 -4.70
N ALA A 104 5.79 -20.99 -5.56
CA ALA A 104 5.19 -19.70 -5.90
C ALA A 104 5.26 -19.38 -7.40
N GLU A 105 4.32 -18.58 -7.88
CA GLU A 105 4.39 -17.97 -9.20
C GLU A 105 5.35 -16.77 -9.17
N LYS A 106 6.00 -16.45 -10.30
CA LYS A 106 6.94 -15.32 -10.39
C LYS A 106 6.35 -13.99 -9.90
N ASN A 107 5.04 -13.79 -10.10
CA ASN A 107 4.33 -12.58 -9.70
C ASN A 107 4.33 -12.36 -8.17
N ILE A 108 4.71 -13.35 -7.36
CA ILE A 108 4.81 -13.18 -5.90
C ILE A 108 5.83 -12.10 -5.55
N LEU A 109 6.92 -11.98 -6.32
CA LEU A 109 7.92 -10.95 -6.13
C LEU A 109 7.31 -9.56 -6.29
N TYR A 110 6.47 -9.36 -7.31
CA TYR A 110 5.71 -8.12 -7.45
C TYR A 110 4.76 -7.90 -6.26
N MET A 111 4.03 -8.93 -5.81
CA MET A 111 3.11 -8.78 -4.67
C MET A 111 3.82 -8.44 -3.36
N GLU A 112 5.10 -8.78 -3.23
CA GLU A 112 5.93 -8.55 -2.05
C GLU A 112 6.89 -7.35 -2.21
N SER A 113 6.76 -6.54 -3.27
CA SER A 113 7.69 -5.43 -3.57
C SER A 113 9.15 -5.86 -3.60
N ASN A 114 9.41 -7.05 -4.15
CA ASN A 114 10.73 -7.65 -4.21
C ASN A 114 11.13 -7.94 -5.67
N GLU A 115 12.42 -8.08 -5.92
CA GLU A 115 12.95 -8.27 -7.27
C GLU A 115 14.06 -9.35 -7.29
N ILE A 116 14.30 -9.91 -8.48
CA ILE A 116 15.45 -10.80 -8.68
C ILE A 116 16.69 -9.93 -8.78
N LYS A 117 17.62 -10.11 -7.82
CA LYS A 117 18.93 -9.48 -7.84
C LYS A 117 19.82 -10.09 -8.94
N GLU A 118 19.86 -11.43 -9.01
CA GLU A 118 20.66 -12.16 -9.99
C GLU A 118 19.95 -13.45 -10.46
N GLY A 119 20.11 -13.79 -11.74
CA GLY A 119 19.56 -15.02 -12.31
C GLY A 119 18.09 -14.90 -12.69
N ARG A 120 17.27 -15.88 -12.31
CA ARG A 120 15.83 -15.92 -12.63
C ARG A 120 15.00 -16.63 -11.57
N PHE A 121 13.69 -16.39 -11.59
CA PHE A 121 12.74 -17.11 -10.77
C PHE A 121 12.64 -18.60 -11.21
N PRO A 122 12.45 -19.56 -10.29
CA PRO A 122 12.37 -20.98 -10.61
C PRO A 122 11.14 -21.29 -11.48
N THR A 123 11.33 -22.15 -12.48
CA THR A 123 10.24 -22.61 -13.37
C THR A 123 10.17 -24.13 -13.46
N LYS A 124 11.28 -24.82 -13.22
CA LYS A 124 11.33 -26.29 -13.20
C LYS A 124 11.17 -26.83 -11.76
N PRO A 125 10.71 -28.08 -11.60
CA PRO A 125 10.48 -28.69 -10.28
C PRO A 125 11.69 -28.64 -9.34
N ASN A 126 12.90 -28.91 -9.86
CA ASN A 126 14.15 -28.97 -9.07
C ASN A 126 14.93 -27.65 -9.07
N GLU A 127 14.25 -26.52 -9.21
CA GLU A 127 14.85 -25.19 -9.19
C GLU A 127 14.40 -24.40 -7.96
N ILE A 128 15.32 -23.60 -7.42
CA ILE A 128 15.07 -22.79 -6.22
C ILE A 128 15.61 -21.37 -6.39
N ALA A 129 14.93 -20.41 -5.76
CA ALA A 129 15.42 -19.05 -5.57
C ALA A 129 15.31 -18.65 -4.10
N MET A 130 16.33 -17.95 -3.61
CA MET A 130 16.47 -17.57 -2.21
C MET A 130 16.88 -16.11 -2.10
N GLU A 131 16.46 -15.44 -1.03
CA GLU A 131 16.98 -14.13 -0.69
C GLU A 131 18.45 -14.23 -0.26
N GLU A 132 19.25 -13.22 -0.59
CA GLU A 132 20.68 -13.17 -0.28
C GLU A 132 20.95 -13.34 1.22
N TRP A 133 20.18 -12.69 2.09
CA TRP A 133 20.35 -12.81 3.54
C TRP A 133 20.02 -14.21 4.09
N VAL A 134 19.16 -14.97 3.41
CA VAL A 134 18.84 -16.36 3.79
C VAL A 134 20.04 -17.24 3.43
N LEU A 135 20.63 -17.07 2.24
CA LEU A 135 21.86 -17.77 1.85
C LEU A 135 23.00 -17.48 2.83
N ASP A 136 23.22 -16.21 3.18
CA ASP A 136 24.22 -15.78 4.16
C ASP A 136 23.98 -16.42 5.53
N ARG A 137 22.73 -16.40 6.02
CA ARG A 137 22.37 -16.96 7.32
C ARG A 137 22.60 -18.47 7.36
N LEU A 138 22.37 -19.17 6.25
CA LEU A 138 22.65 -20.60 6.10
C LEU A 138 24.14 -20.91 5.83
N ARG A 139 24.99 -19.90 5.57
CA ARG A 139 26.39 -20.06 5.11
C ARG A 139 26.50 -20.83 3.80
N ILE A 140 25.55 -20.59 2.91
CA ILE A 140 25.57 -21.11 1.54
C ILE A 140 26.15 -20.01 0.66
N PRO A 141 27.18 -20.30 -0.16
CA PRO A 141 27.74 -19.28 -1.07
C PRO A 141 26.66 -18.69 -1.97
N CYS A 142 26.65 -17.37 -2.15
CA CYS A 142 25.74 -16.68 -3.08
C CYS A 142 26.19 -16.90 -4.53
N LYS A 143 26.11 -18.13 -5.01
CA LYS A 143 26.54 -18.54 -6.36
C LYS A 143 25.42 -19.25 -7.10
N LEU A 144 25.02 -18.68 -8.23
CA LEU A 144 24.05 -19.30 -9.13
C LEU A 144 24.53 -20.65 -9.67
N ASN A 145 23.56 -21.49 -10.05
CA ASN A 145 23.71 -22.82 -10.62
C ASN A 145 24.34 -23.88 -9.71
N GLN A 146 24.55 -23.59 -8.42
CA GLN A 146 24.96 -24.61 -7.46
C GLN A 146 23.79 -25.51 -7.06
N THR A 147 24.11 -26.74 -6.66
CA THR A 147 23.13 -27.69 -6.11
C THR A 147 23.10 -27.59 -4.60
N ILE A 148 21.91 -27.40 -4.05
CA ILE A 148 21.63 -27.35 -2.62
C ILE A 148 20.88 -28.62 -2.24
N LYS A 149 21.44 -29.40 -1.32
CA LYS A 149 20.75 -30.56 -0.73
C LYS A 149 19.87 -30.09 0.41
N MET A 150 18.58 -30.39 0.31
CA MET A 150 17.56 -29.98 1.28
C MET A 150 16.97 -31.23 1.92
N SER A 151 16.97 -31.25 3.25
CA SER A 151 16.35 -32.31 4.05
C SER A 151 14.99 -31.81 4.54
N PHE A 152 13.94 -32.34 3.95
CA PHE A 152 12.56 -31.96 4.27
C PHE A 152 12.03 -32.75 5.45
N ALA A 153 11.06 -32.17 6.17
CA ALA A 153 10.43 -32.83 7.30
C ALA A 153 9.61 -34.06 6.85
N GLU A 154 8.88 -33.94 5.74
CA GLU A 154 7.99 -35.00 5.25
C GLU A 154 8.51 -35.65 3.95
N SER A 155 9.08 -34.84 3.05
CA SER A 155 9.44 -35.26 1.69
C SER A 155 10.84 -35.88 1.53
N GLY A 156 11.55 -36.10 2.65
CA GLY A 156 12.91 -36.67 2.66
C GLY A 156 13.98 -35.73 2.09
N GLU A 157 15.11 -36.29 1.65
CA GLU A 157 16.19 -35.50 1.04
C GLU A 157 15.98 -35.32 -0.46
N LYS A 158 16.07 -34.07 -0.93
CA LYS A 158 16.06 -33.72 -2.36
C LYS A 158 17.13 -32.69 -2.71
N GLU A 159 17.46 -32.61 -3.99
CA GLU A 159 18.44 -31.68 -4.52
C GLU A 159 17.78 -30.61 -5.38
N PHE A 160 18.08 -29.35 -5.10
CA PHE A 160 17.59 -28.21 -5.89
C PHE A 160 18.75 -27.42 -6.46
N LYS A 161 18.57 -26.93 -7.69
CA LYS A 161 19.52 -26.02 -8.33
C LYS A 161 19.14 -24.58 -8.02
N LEU A 162 20.04 -23.82 -7.41
CA LEU A 162 19.85 -22.39 -7.16
C LEU A 162 19.92 -21.63 -8.49
N VAL A 163 18.80 -21.09 -8.96
CA VAL A 163 18.70 -20.39 -10.26
C VAL A 163 18.42 -18.90 -10.12
N GLY A 164 18.07 -18.43 -8.92
CA GLY A 164 17.82 -17.03 -8.64
C GLY A 164 18.27 -16.62 -7.24
N ILE A 165 18.84 -15.43 -7.16
CA ILE A 165 19.09 -14.72 -5.90
C ILE A 165 18.15 -13.52 -5.88
N ILE A 166 17.32 -13.46 -4.85
CA ILE A 166 16.31 -12.43 -4.66
C ILE A 166 16.89 -11.32 -3.77
N GLU A 167 16.47 -10.08 -4.00
CA GLU A 167 16.80 -8.98 -3.09
C GLU A 167 16.26 -9.23 -1.66
N ASN A 168 16.89 -8.58 -0.69
CA ASN A 168 16.56 -8.79 0.70
C ASN A 168 15.26 -8.07 1.05
N ASN A 169 14.22 -8.85 1.39
CA ASN A 169 13.02 -8.27 1.97
C ASN A 169 13.31 -7.87 3.42
N LEU A 170 13.27 -6.56 3.69
CA LEU A 170 13.63 -6.00 5.01
C LEU A 170 12.71 -6.52 6.13
N ASP A 171 11.44 -6.72 5.84
CA ASP A 171 10.46 -7.21 6.82
C ASP A 171 10.71 -8.67 7.19
N LYS A 172 10.96 -9.54 6.20
CA LYS A 172 11.32 -10.95 6.45
C LYS A 172 12.65 -11.07 7.18
N LYS A 173 13.65 -10.28 6.77
CA LYS A 173 14.96 -10.22 7.45
C LYS A 173 14.84 -9.77 8.91
N ARG A 174 14.04 -8.73 9.18
CA ARG A 174 13.81 -8.20 10.55
C ARG A 174 13.08 -9.19 11.43
N THR A 175 12.06 -9.89 10.89
CA THR A 175 11.28 -10.88 11.63
C THR A 175 11.95 -12.25 11.72
N GLY A 176 13.05 -12.46 10.98
CA GLY A 176 13.80 -13.70 10.97
C GLY A 176 13.09 -14.85 10.25
N ARG A 177 12.09 -14.55 9.41
CA ARG A 177 11.35 -15.55 8.63
C ARG A 177 12.21 -16.07 7.48
N LEU A 178 12.70 -17.30 7.62
CA LEU A 178 13.48 -17.95 6.58
C LEU A 178 12.52 -18.58 5.57
N GLU A 179 12.49 -18.02 4.37
CA GLU A 179 11.65 -18.49 3.28
C GLU A 179 12.50 -18.72 2.03
N THR A 180 12.06 -19.66 1.20
CA THR A 180 12.65 -19.95 -0.10
C THR A 180 11.56 -20.31 -1.10
N TYR A 181 11.82 -20.05 -2.37
CA TYR A 181 10.84 -20.23 -3.44
C TYR A 181 11.26 -21.35 -4.39
N ILE A 182 10.34 -22.27 -4.64
CA ILE A 182 10.42 -23.27 -5.71
C ILE A 182 9.34 -22.96 -6.77
N ALA A 183 9.44 -23.63 -7.92
CA ALA A 183 8.49 -23.41 -9.01
C ALA A 183 7.06 -23.86 -8.63
N PHE A 184 6.08 -23.00 -8.90
CA PHE A 184 4.65 -23.37 -8.90
C PHE A 184 4.33 -24.14 -10.19
N ASN A 185 4.30 -25.47 -10.09
CA ASN A 185 3.98 -26.39 -11.18
C ASN A 185 3.24 -27.62 -10.64
N ASP A 186 2.66 -28.41 -11.54
CA ASP A 186 1.82 -29.56 -11.18
C ASP A 186 2.58 -30.60 -10.33
N GLU A 187 3.88 -30.80 -10.58
CA GLU A 187 4.70 -31.77 -9.83
C GLU A 187 4.90 -31.34 -8.37
N ASN A 188 5.24 -30.07 -8.12
CA ASN A 188 5.45 -29.56 -6.78
C ASN A 188 4.12 -29.33 -6.04
N LEU A 189 3.05 -29.02 -6.78
CA LEU A 189 1.71 -28.77 -6.24
C LEU A 189 0.96 -30.07 -5.91
N ALA A 190 1.40 -31.22 -6.43
CA ALA A 190 0.74 -32.51 -6.22
C ALA A 190 0.45 -32.80 -4.73
N GLY A 191 -0.81 -33.11 -4.41
CA GLY A 191 -1.31 -33.35 -3.05
C GLY A 191 -1.57 -32.09 -2.22
N ARG A 192 -1.45 -30.90 -2.82
CA ARG A 192 -1.64 -29.57 -2.19
C ARG A 192 -2.52 -28.65 -3.04
N GLU A 193 -3.26 -29.22 -3.99
CA GLU A 193 -4.07 -28.50 -4.97
C GLU A 193 -5.18 -27.67 -4.34
N ASP A 194 -5.60 -28.03 -3.12
CA ASP A 194 -6.61 -27.34 -2.30
C ASP A 194 -6.02 -26.41 -1.22
N HIS A 195 -4.68 -26.29 -1.14
CA HIS A 195 -3.98 -25.52 -0.11
C HIS A 195 -3.17 -24.35 -0.68
N ILE A 196 -3.76 -23.65 -1.65
CA ILE A 196 -3.12 -22.50 -2.31
C ILE A 196 -3.51 -21.21 -1.57
N TYR A 197 -2.53 -20.32 -1.42
CA TYR A 197 -2.70 -18.94 -1.01
C TYR A 197 -2.67 -18.04 -2.25
N SER A 198 -3.75 -17.31 -2.49
CA SER A 198 -3.88 -16.42 -3.66
C SER A 198 -3.86 -14.96 -3.22
N PHE A 199 -2.82 -14.23 -3.62
CA PHE A 199 -2.64 -12.81 -3.38
C PHE A 199 -3.23 -12.03 -4.55
N VAL A 200 -4.10 -11.06 -4.25
CA VAL A 200 -4.89 -10.34 -5.25
C VAL A 200 -4.74 -8.83 -5.09
N GLU A 201 -4.41 -8.17 -6.21
CA GLU A 201 -4.48 -6.73 -6.38
C GLU A 201 -5.70 -6.41 -7.26
N PHE A 202 -6.53 -5.47 -6.80
CA PHE A 202 -7.70 -5.00 -7.54
C PHE A 202 -7.37 -3.74 -8.33
N LYS A 203 -8.16 -3.47 -9.38
CA LYS A 203 -8.05 -2.25 -10.18
C LYS A 203 -8.28 -0.99 -9.35
N GLU A 204 -7.63 0.10 -9.75
CA GLU A 204 -7.76 1.41 -9.11
C GLU A 204 -9.20 1.94 -9.15
N GLY A 205 -9.57 2.77 -8.17
CA GLY A 205 -10.89 3.39 -8.07
C GLY A 205 -12.00 2.50 -7.51
N LEU A 206 -11.68 1.26 -7.15
CA LEU A 206 -12.61 0.34 -6.50
C LEU A 206 -12.45 0.39 -4.98
N ASN A 207 -13.53 0.07 -4.25
CA ASN A 207 -13.42 -0.24 -2.83
C ASN A 207 -12.92 -1.69 -2.68
N CYS A 208 -11.62 -1.84 -2.49
CA CYS A 208 -10.92 -3.11 -2.44
C CYS A 208 -11.47 -4.03 -1.34
N ARG A 209 -11.87 -3.48 -0.19
CA ARG A 209 -12.51 -4.25 0.90
C ARG A 209 -13.84 -4.87 0.48
N GLN A 210 -14.71 -4.12 -0.19
CA GLN A 210 -15.99 -4.62 -0.67
C GLN A 210 -15.81 -5.64 -1.80
N GLU A 211 -14.91 -5.35 -2.74
CA GLU A 211 -14.59 -6.27 -3.85
C GLU A 211 -13.96 -7.57 -3.36
N ALA A 212 -13.10 -7.53 -2.34
CA ALA A 212 -12.58 -8.72 -1.67
C ALA A 212 -13.70 -9.61 -1.11
N LYS A 213 -14.67 -9.01 -0.40
CA LYS A 213 -15.80 -9.79 0.14
C LYS A 213 -16.70 -10.34 -0.97
N LYS A 214 -16.91 -9.58 -2.04
CA LYS A 214 -17.73 -9.99 -3.18
C LYS A 214 -17.10 -11.15 -3.94
N LEU A 215 -15.81 -11.05 -4.25
CA LEU A 215 -15.06 -12.13 -4.89
C LEU A 215 -15.00 -13.37 -3.99
N GLY A 216 -14.70 -13.23 -2.70
CA GLY A 216 -14.72 -14.35 -1.75
C GLY A 216 -16.05 -15.11 -1.73
N LYS A 217 -17.19 -14.39 -1.79
CA LYS A 217 -18.52 -15.00 -1.92
C LYS A 217 -18.72 -15.74 -3.25
N GLN A 218 -18.27 -15.18 -4.37
CA GLN A 218 -18.35 -15.84 -5.68
C GLN A 218 -17.49 -17.10 -5.76
N LEU A 219 -16.38 -17.14 -5.03
CA LEU A 219 -15.53 -18.33 -4.89
C LEU A 219 -16.15 -19.40 -3.98
N GLY A 220 -17.22 -19.09 -3.26
CA GLY A 220 -17.86 -20.00 -2.31
C GLY A 220 -17.10 -20.15 -0.98
N ILE A 221 -16.23 -19.19 -0.64
CA ILE A 221 -15.49 -19.20 0.62
C ILE A 221 -16.47 -18.85 1.76
N LYS A 222 -16.78 -19.85 2.60
CA LYS A 222 -17.73 -19.70 3.71
C LYS A 222 -17.08 -19.12 4.97
N ASP A 223 -15.81 -19.47 5.21
CA ASP A 223 -15.07 -18.97 6.36
C ASP A 223 -14.45 -17.60 6.04
N GLU A 224 -14.95 -16.54 6.68
CA GLU A 224 -14.41 -15.19 6.49
C GLU A 224 -12.94 -15.09 6.92
N LYS A 225 -12.44 -15.98 7.80
CA LYS A 225 -11.02 -15.99 8.21
C LYS A 225 -10.08 -16.31 7.05
N ARG A 226 -10.58 -16.99 6.01
CA ARG A 226 -9.83 -17.30 4.79
C ARG A 226 -9.76 -16.12 3.81
N ILE A 227 -10.42 -15.00 4.11
CA ILE A 227 -10.33 -13.75 3.36
C ILE A 227 -9.48 -12.77 4.18
N VAL A 228 -8.16 -12.84 3.99
CA VAL A 228 -7.19 -12.06 4.77
C VAL A 228 -6.93 -10.73 4.07
N LEU A 229 -7.57 -9.67 4.56
CA LEU A 229 -7.35 -8.31 4.07
C LEU A 229 -5.98 -7.78 4.50
N HIS A 230 -5.28 -7.10 3.59
CA HIS A 230 -4.04 -6.40 3.91
C HIS A 230 -4.36 -5.10 4.65
N ARG A 231 -4.42 -5.20 5.98
CA ARG A 231 -4.97 -4.12 6.81
C ARG A 231 -4.20 -2.82 6.72
N ASP A 232 -2.87 -2.86 6.75
CA ASP A 232 -2.07 -1.65 6.73
C ASP A 232 -2.24 -0.88 5.41
N LEU A 233 -2.29 -1.58 4.28
CA LEU A 233 -2.49 -0.98 2.98
C LEU A 233 -3.90 -0.39 2.83
N LEU A 234 -4.93 -1.15 3.20
CA LEU A 234 -6.31 -0.67 3.13
C LEU A 234 -6.59 0.48 4.11
N ALA A 235 -5.91 0.52 5.25
CA ALA A 235 -5.98 1.64 6.19
C ALA A 235 -5.33 2.89 5.61
N ALA A 236 -4.12 2.79 5.05
CA ALA A 236 -3.45 3.89 4.37
C ALA A 236 -4.25 4.43 3.17
N MET A 237 -4.99 3.55 2.48
CA MET A 237 -5.91 3.93 1.39
C MET A 237 -7.20 4.59 1.90
N GLY A 238 -7.48 4.54 3.20
CA GLY A 238 -8.71 5.08 3.81
C GLY A 238 -9.94 4.17 3.67
N GLU A 239 -9.75 2.87 3.39
CA GLU A 239 -10.84 1.91 3.19
C GLU A 239 -11.25 1.13 4.46
N LEU A 240 -10.41 1.14 5.49
CA LEU A 240 -10.70 0.47 6.77
C LEU A 240 -11.22 1.42 7.86
N GLU A 241 -10.83 2.68 7.82
CA GLU A 241 -11.29 3.66 8.79
C GLU A 241 -12.67 4.17 8.40
N ALA A 242 -13.63 4.03 9.32
CA ALA A 242 -14.86 4.81 9.27
C ALA A 242 -14.47 6.29 9.33
N ILE A 243 -15.05 7.13 8.46
CA ILE A 243 -14.90 8.59 8.36
C ILE A 243 -13.84 9.16 9.31
N ASP A 244 -12.69 9.58 8.78
CA ASP A 244 -11.63 10.23 9.55
C ASP A 244 -12.18 11.48 10.26
N TRP A 245 -12.65 11.29 11.48
CA TRP A 245 -13.24 12.34 12.30
C TRP A 245 -12.20 13.38 12.72
N ASP A 246 -10.91 13.04 12.68
CA ASP A 246 -9.83 13.98 12.96
C ASP A 246 -9.67 14.94 11.78
N LEU A 247 -9.72 14.43 10.54
CA LEU A 247 -9.78 15.26 9.34
C LEU A 247 -11.03 16.16 9.34
N VAL A 248 -12.21 15.61 9.64
CA VAL A 248 -13.46 16.39 9.71
C VAL A 248 -13.35 17.52 10.75
N LYS A 249 -12.81 17.24 11.93
CA LYS A 249 -12.60 18.26 12.98
C LYS A 249 -11.60 19.33 12.55
N LYS A 250 -10.49 18.96 11.92
CA LYS A 250 -9.48 19.90 11.39
C LYS A 250 -10.08 20.80 10.30
N SER A 251 -10.86 20.24 9.38
CA SER A 251 -11.57 21.00 8.34
C SER A 251 -12.59 21.97 8.95
N LEU A 252 -13.34 21.54 9.97
CA LEU A 252 -14.29 22.40 10.68
C LEU A 252 -13.59 23.56 11.40
N LEU A 253 -12.46 23.29 12.06
CA LEU A 253 -11.64 24.31 12.72
C LEU A 253 -11.14 25.35 11.70
N LEU A 254 -10.61 24.90 10.56
CA LEU A 254 -10.16 25.78 9.48
C LEU A 254 -11.30 26.66 8.93
N MET A 255 -12.51 26.11 8.81
CA MET A 255 -13.68 26.87 8.40
C MET A 255 -14.02 27.98 9.41
N VAL A 256 -13.97 27.68 10.71
CA VAL A 256 -14.24 28.67 11.78
C VAL A 256 -13.17 29.76 11.79
N VAL A 257 -11.88 29.38 11.68
CA VAL A 257 -10.77 30.35 11.62
C VAL A 257 -10.89 31.25 10.40
N GLY A 258 -11.18 30.68 9.22
CA GLY A 258 -11.42 31.45 8.00
C GLY A 258 -12.60 32.42 8.15
N GLY A 259 -13.69 31.96 8.77
CA GLY A 259 -14.84 32.80 9.10
C GLY A 259 -14.51 33.96 10.04
N MET A 260 -13.71 33.72 11.09
CA MET A 260 -13.25 34.78 12.00
C MET A 260 -12.35 35.80 11.31
N VAL A 261 -11.49 35.37 10.40
CA VAL A 261 -10.63 36.27 9.62
C VAL A 261 -11.49 37.17 8.72
N ILE A 262 -12.49 36.60 8.03
CA ILE A 262 -13.43 37.39 7.21
C ILE A 262 -14.22 38.38 8.08
N TYR A 263 -14.73 37.92 9.23
CA TYR A 263 -15.49 38.77 10.16
C TYR A 263 -14.65 39.93 10.71
N SER A 264 -13.40 39.65 11.13
CA SER A 264 -12.50 40.69 11.64
C SER A 264 -12.13 41.71 10.57
N MET A 265 -11.90 41.28 9.32
CA MET A 265 -11.70 42.20 8.19
C MET A 265 -12.92 43.08 7.91
N TYR A 266 -14.13 42.49 7.93
CA TYR A 266 -15.37 43.25 7.77
C TYR A 266 -15.56 44.27 8.89
N ASN A 267 -15.34 43.87 10.14
CA ASN A 267 -15.49 44.74 11.30
C ASN A 267 -14.51 45.93 11.26
N ILE A 268 -13.24 45.70 10.91
CA ILE A 268 -12.23 46.76 10.72
C ILE A 268 -12.61 47.73 9.58
N SER A 269 -13.26 47.21 8.53
CA SER A 269 -13.76 48.02 7.41
C SER A 269 -14.96 48.89 7.81
N VAL A 270 -15.90 48.34 8.59
CA VAL A 270 -17.11 49.04 9.04
C VAL A 270 -16.81 50.06 10.14
N LEU A 271 -16.02 49.71 11.16
CA LEU A 271 -15.66 50.61 12.28
C LEU A 271 -15.04 51.93 11.80
N LYS A 272 -14.21 51.90 10.75
CA LYS A 272 -13.61 53.13 10.22
C LYS A 272 -14.58 53.96 9.37
N ARG A 273 -15.53 53.32 8.67
CA ARG A 273 -16.61 54.07 8.00
C ARG A 273 -17.51 54.76 9.01
N ALA A 274 -17.82 54.11 10.14
CA ALA A 274 -18.59 54.71 11.22
C ALA A 274 -17.89 55.96 11.80
N GLN A 275 -16.55 55.94 11.95
CA GLN A 275 -15.79 57.13 12.34
C GLN A 275 -15.77 58.22 11.27
N GLU A 276 -15.68 57.86 9.98
CA GLU A 276 -15.74 58.82 8.87
C GLU A 276 -17.13 59.49 8.75
N TYR A 277 -18.21 58.77 9.05
CA TYR A 277 -19.56 59.33 9.09
C TYR A 277 -19.85 60.16 10.35
N GLY A 278 -19.19 59.87 11.48
CA GLY A 278 -19.33 60.68 12.70
C GLY A 278 -18.50 61.97 12.71
N MET A 279 -17.58 62.14 11.74
CA MET A 279 -16.79 63.37 11.54
C MET A 279 -17.36 64.27 10.42
N MET A 280 -18.42 63.85 9.74
CA MET A 280 -19.22 64.67 8.81
C MET A 280 -20.49 65.15 9.51
#